data_AF-A0A2V7DSG8-F1
#
_entry.id   AF-A0A2V7DSG8-F1
#
_cell.length_a   1.000
_cell.length_b   1.000
_cell.length_c   1.000
_cell.angle_alpha   90.00
_cell.angle_beta   90.00
_cell.angle_gamma   90.00
#
_symmetry.space_group_name_H-M   'P 1'
#
loop_
_entity.id
_entity.type
_entity.pdbx_description
1 polymer ?
#
loop_
_entity_poly.entity_id
_entity_poly.type
_entity_poly.pdbx_seq_one_letter_code
_entity_poly.pdbx_strand_id
1 'polypeptide(L)' 'RFTSAGGKVLKGPFEIQIGLCAVVADPWDNVLVILDASKGTLRVDKDKHVIDEPAT' A
#
# COMPACT_ATOMS: atom_id res chain seq x y z
N ARG A 1 -8.73 -13.81 5.05
CA ARG A 1 -7.77 -14.62 5.83
C ARG A 1 -7.07 -13.83 6.93
N PHE A 2 -6.65 -12.58 6.69
CA PHE A 2 -5.96 -11.77 7.71
C PHE A 2 -6.79 -11.56 9.00
N THR A 3 -8.03 -11.08 8.88
CA THR A 3 -8.91 -10.84 10.04
C THR A 3 -9.34 -12.12 10.75
N SER A 4 -9.62 -13.18 9.99
CA SER A 4 -9.91 -14.51 10.55
C SER A 4 -8.73 -15.13 11.32
N ALA A 5 -7.51 -14.62 11.13
CA ALA A 5 -6.32 -15.02 11.88
C ALA A 5 -6.06 -14.13 13.12
N GLY A 6 -6.99 -13.25 13.48
CA GLY A 6 -6.88 -12.35 14.64
C GLY A 6 -6.34 -10.95 14.33
N GLY A 7 -6.00 -10.66 13.07
CA GLY A 7 -5.58 -9.33 12.65
C GLY A 7 -6.74 -8.33 12.54
N LYS A 8 -6.43 -7.04 12.57
CA LYS A 8 -7.37 -5.92 12.44
C LYS A 8 -7.03 -5.08 11.21
N VAL A 9 -8.03 -4.59 10.49
CA VAL A 9 -7.81 -3.56 9.46
C VAL A 9 -7.87 -2.20 10.14
N LEU A 10 -6.77 -1.44 10.10
CA LEU A 10 -6.71 -0.09 10.66
C LEU A 10 -7.17 0.95 9.64
N LYS A 11 -6.83 0.75 8.36
CA LYS A 11 -7.24 1.61 7.25
C LYS A 11 -7.21 0.86 5.91
N GLY A 12 -8.22 1.05 5.08
CA GLY A 12 -8.27 0.56 3.70
C GLY A 12 -9.22 -0.62 3.46
N PRO A 13 -9.18 -1.23 2.26
CA PRO A 13 -8.30 -0.88 1.15
C PRO A 13 -8.59 0.54 0.62
N PHE A 14 -7.56 1.28 0.24
CA PHE A 14 -7.67 2.58 -0.44
C PHE A 14 -6.71 2.65 -1.62
N GLU A 15 -7.07 3.45 -2.63
CA GLU A 15 -6.27 3.60 -3.83
C GLU A 15 -4.99 4.41 -3.58
N ILE A 16 -3.93 3.97 -4.24
CA ILE A 16 -2.64 4.67 -4.37
C ILE A 16 -2.22 4.62 -5.85
N GLN A 17 -1.17 5.36 -6.21
CA GLN A 17 -0.71 5.44 -7.61
C GLN A 17 -0.41 4.07 -8.24
N ILE A 18 0.13 3.13 -7.46
CA ILE A 18 0.54 1.80 -7.93
C ILE A 18 -0.53 0.70 -7.81
N GLY A 19 -1.69 0.98 -7.18
CA GLY A 19 -2.69 -0.04 -6.89
C GLY A 19 -3.49 0.27 -5.62
N LEU A 20 -3.51 -0.68 -4.68
CA LEU A 20 -4.20 -0.54 -3.40
C LEU A 20 -3.23 -0.60 -2.22
N CYS A 21 -3.61 0.07 -1.13
CA CYS A 21 -2.93 0.00 0.15
C CYS A 21 -3.93 -0.34 1.25
N ALA A 22 -3.50 -1.16 2.21
CA ALA A 22 -4.17 -1.33 3.49
C ALA A 22 -3.15 -1.23 4.64
N VAL A 23 -3.53 -0.56 5.71
CA VAL A 23 -2.82 -0.56 6.98
C VAL A 23 -3.57 -1.51 7.91
N VAL A 24 -2.83 -2.47 8.47
CA VAL A 24 -3.39 -3.54 9.30
C VAL A 24 -2.59 -3.67 10.58
N ALA A 25 -3.21 -4.20 11.64
CA ALA A 25 -2.53 -4.66 12.83
C ALA A 25 -2.59 -6.19 12.88
N ASP A 26 -1.48 -6.85 13.14
CA ASP A 26 -1.49 -8.28 13.44
C ASP A 26 -2.09 -8.56 14.85
N PRO A 27 -2.24 -9.83 15.28
CA PRO A 27 -2.81 -10.16 16.59
C PRO A 27 -2.03 -9.62 17.80
N TRP A 28 -0.79 -9.18 17.61
CA TRP A 28 0.09 -8.61 18.64
C TRP A 28 0.17 -7.08 18.54
N ASP A 29 -0.76 -6.47 17.79
CA ASP A 29 -0.85 -5.04 17.53
C ASP A 29 0.38 -4.44 16.78
N ASN A 30 1.17 -5.27 16.09
CA ASN A 30 2.18 -4.75 15.17
C ASN A 30 1.50 -4.16 13.93
N VAL A 31 1.86 -2.91 13.59
CA VAL A 31 1.31 -2.22 12.42
C VAL A 31 2.07 -2.61 11.15
N LEU A 32 1.35 -3.16 10.19
CA LEU A 32 1.87 -3.59 8.90
C LEU A 32 1.16 -2.85 7.76
N VAL A 33 1.88 -2.68 6.66
CA VAL A 33 1.34 -2.12 5.42
C VAL A 33 1.34 -3.20 4.34
N ILE A 34 0.19 -3.42 3.72
CA ILE A 34 0.03 -4.30 2.57
C ILE A 34 -0.11 -3.44 1.32
N LEU A 35 0.82 -3.61 0.39
CA LEU A 35 0.83 -2.92 -0.90
C LEU A 35 0.45 -3.91 -2.00
N ASP A 36 -0.52 -3.51 -2.80
CA ASP A 36 -0.80 -4.08 -4.11
C ASP A 36 -0.24 -3.14 -5.19
N ALA A 37 0.53 -3.71 -6.11
CA ALA A 37 1.19 -2.98 -7.21
C ALA A 37 0.56 -3.32 -8.58
N SER A 38 -0.74 -3.59 -8.62
CA SER A 38 -1.43 -4.04 -9.84
C SER A 38 -1.50 -2.99 -10.96
N LYS A 39 -1.35 -1.69 -10.65
CA LYS A 39 -1.29 -0.59 -11.64
C LYS A 39 0.14 -0.30 -12.12
N GLY A 40 1.14 -1.06 -11.68
CA GLY A 40 2.54 -0.89 -12.05
C GLY A 40 3.41 -0.37 -10.90
N THR A 41 4.56 0.20 -11.23
CA THR A 41 5.51 0.75 -10.24
C THR A 41 5.61 2.26 -10.36
N LEU A 42 6.00 2.94 -9.28
CA LEU A 42 6.28 4.37 -9.33
C LEU A 42 7.41 4.64 -10.31
N ARG A 43 7.25 5.66 -11.15
CA ARG A 43 8.33 6.17 -11.98
C ARG A 43 9.35 6.88 -11.10
N VAL A 44 10.63 6.64 -11.37
CA VAL A 44 11.72 7.28 -10.64
C VAL A 44 12.72 7.92 -11.59
N ASP A 45 13.37 8.99 -11.14
CA ASP A 45 14.50 9.59 -11.85
C ASP A 45 15.79 8.74 -11.69
N LYS A 46 16.89 9.21 -12.29
CA LYS A 46 18.21 8.55 -12.22
C LYS A 46 18.76 8.41 -10.79
N ASP A 47 18.30 9.27 -9.88
CA ASP A 47 18.73 9.33 -8.48
C ASP A 47 17.74 8.58 -7.56
N LYS A 48 16.72 7.92 -8.16
CA LYS A 48 15.67 7.12 -7.51
C LYS A 48 14.62 7.93 -6.74
N HIS A 49 14.45 9.22 -7.05
CA HIS A 49 13.32 9.99 -6.53
C HIS A 49 12.05 9.70 -7.33
N VAL A 50 10.92 9.60 -6.65
CA VAL A 50 9.60 9.45 -7.28
C VAL A 50 9.26 10.71 -8.08
N ILE A 51 8.80 10.52 -9.31
CA ILE A 51 8.34 11.60 -10.19
C ILE A 51 6.89 11.36 -10.61
N ASP A 52 6.03 12.37 -10.45
CA ASP A 52 4.64 12.32 -10.92
C ASP A 52 4.59 12.65 -12.43
N GLU A 53 3.71 11.98 -13.19
CA GLU A 53 3.30 12.51 -14.49
C GLU A 53 2.29 13.65 -14.28
N PRO A 54 2.35 14.75 -15.05
CA PRO A 54 1.25 15.70 -15.06
C PRO A 54 -0.01 14.99 -15.57
N ALA A 55 -1.14 15.18 -14.88
CA ALA A 55 -2.43 14.69 -15.35
C ALA A 55 -2.66 15.17 -16.80
N THR A 56 -2.73 14.22 -17.73
CA THR A 56 -3.14 14.48 -19.12
C THR A 56 -4.66 14.61 -19.19
#